data_AF-A0A7S7LYW9-F1
#
_entry.id   AF-A0A7S7LYW9-F1
#
_cell.length_a   1.000
_cell.length_b   1.000
_cell.length_c   1.000
_cell.angle_alpha   90.00
_cell.angle_beta   90.00
_cell.angle_gamma   90.00
#
_symmetry.space_group_name_H-M   'P 1'
#
loop_
_entity.id
_entity.type
_entity.pdbx_description
1 polymer ?
#
loop_
_entity_poly.entity_id
_entity_poly.type
_entity_poly.pdbx_seq_one_letter_code
_entity_poly.pdbx_strand_id
1 'polypeptide(L)'
;MSLEIYAGTQMCSSGTVVKLLSDDNKGSRHQRFIIKLSSGQTLLIAHNIDLAPKVSSLKKGGFIKFCGEHESNAKGGVVHWTHHDPNKRHVGGWLEYNGQRYE
;
A
#
# COMPACT_ATOMS: atom_id res chain seq x y z
N MET A 1 -24.64 -14.13 10.10
CA MET A 1 -23.24 -14.54 9.91
C MET A 1 -22.40 -13.28 10.00
N SER A 2 -22.02 -12.93 11.22
CA SER A 2 -21.19 -11.76 11.52
C SER A 2 -19.85 -11.93 10.84
N LEU A 3 -19.50 -11.02 9.92
CA LEU A 3 -18.14 -10.91 9.43
C LEU A 3 -17.25 -10.62 10.64
N GLU A 4 -16.36 -11.53 10.97
CA GLU A 4 -15.24 -11.22 11.84
C GLU A 4 -14.42 -10.14 11.13
N ILE A 5 -14.56 -8.89 11.59
CA ILE A 5 -13.67 -7.81 11.20
C ILE A 5 -12.34 -8.12 11.89
N TYR A 6 -11.42 -8.77 11.19
CA TYR A 6 -10.03 -8.69 11.61
C TYR A 6 -9.57 -7.26 11.30
N ALA A 7 -9.36 -6.45 12.34
CA ALA A 7 -8.60 -5.21 12.19
C ALA A 7 -7.29 -5.56 11.48
N GLY A 8 -6.97 -4.87 10.38
CA GLY A 8 -5.74 -5.13 9.66
C GLY A 8 -4.55 -4.86 10.59
N THR A 9 -3.44 -5.54 10.30
CA THR A 9 -2.25 -5.44 11.14
C THR A 9 -1.27 -4.46 10.52
N GLN A 10 -0.78 -3.50 11.31
CA GLN A 10 0.24 -2.58 10.84
C GLN A 10 1.49 -3.36 10.37
N MET A 11 1.91 -3.11 9.14
CA MET A 11 3.02 -3.76 8.50
C MET A 11 3.96 -2.72 7.89
N CYS A 12 5.22 -2.75 8.33
CA CYS A 12 6.31 -2.01 7.74
C CYS A 12 7.29 -2.98 7.08
N SER A 13 7.48 -2.87 5.77
CA SER A 13 8.37 -3.76 5.04
C SER A 13 8.87 -3.12 3.75
N SER A 14 9.51 -3.93 2.90
CA SER A 14 10.00 -3.49 1.61
C SER A 14 9.92 -4.61 0.58
N GLY A 15 9.84 -4.24 -0.69
CA GLY A 15 9.76 -5.20 -1.78
C GLY A 15 9.98 -4.56 -3.14
N THR A 16 10.05 -5.41 -4.15
CA THR A 16 10.25 -4.98 -5.53
C THR A 16 8.92 -4.93 -6.26
N VAL A 17 8.63 -3.84 -6.94
CA VAL A 17 7.44 -3.69 -7.79
C VAL A 17 7.51 -4.70 -8.93
N VAL A 18 6.58 -5.66 -8.95
CA VAL A 18 6.49 -6.67 -10.00
C VAL A 18 5.44 -6.34 -11.05
N LYS A 19 4.44 -5.51 -10.71
CA LYS A 19 3.38 -5.08 -11.64
C LYS A 19 2.82 -3.71 -11.25
N LEU A 20 2.67 -2.84 -12.24
CA LEU A 20 1.85 -1.63 -12.12
C LEU A 20 0.43 -1.94 -12.59
N LEU A 21 -0.56 -1.43 -11.88
CA LEU A 21 -1.97 -1.55 -12.26
C LEU A 21 -2.51 -0.16 -12.61
N SER A 22 -3.61 -0.09 -13.35
CA SER A 22 -4.34 1.16 -13.52
C SER A 22 -4.79 1.68 -12.15
N ASP A 23 -4.76 2.99 -11.97
CA ASP A 23 -5.33 3.62 -10.78
C ASP A 23 -6.79 3.17 -10.62
N ASP A 24 -7.22 2.98 -9.38
CA ASP A 24 -8.64 2.91 -9.07
C ASP A 24 -9.15 4.34 -8.90
N ASN A 25 -10.16 4.71 -9.67
CA ASN A 25 -10.78 6.04 -9.65
C ASN A 25 -12.24 5.98 -9.20
N LYS A 26 -12.70 4.87 -8.62
CA LYS A 26 -14.05 4.74 -8.07
C LYS A 26 -14.02 5.02 -6.56
N GLY A 27 -14.75 6.04 -6.11
CA GLY A 27 -14.66 6.51 -4.73
C GLY A 27 -13.33 7.24 -4.49
N SER A 28 -12.69 7.01 -3.35
CA SER A 28 -11.34 7.53 -3.09
C SER A 28 -10.35 6.92 -4.09
N ARG A 29 -9.54 7.76 -4.70
CA ARG A 29 -8.60 7.36 -5.76
C ARG A 29 -7.40 6.64 -5.17
N HIS A 30 -7.00 5.54 -5.79
CA HIS A 30 -5.85 4.76 -5.36
C HIS A 30 -4.87 4.47 -6.49
N GLN A 31 -3.59 4.76 -6.27
CA GLN A 31 -2.53 4.16 -7.05
C GLN A 31 -2.35 2.71 -6.62
N ARG A 32 -2.34 1.79 -7.59
CA ARG A 32 -2.26 0.36 -7.32
C ARG A 32 -1.07 -0.29 -8.00
N PHE A 33 -0.34 -1.10 -7.25
CA PHE A 33 0.77 -1.88 -7.78
C PHE A 33 1.03 -3.10 -6.91
N ILE A 34 1.62 -4.14 -7.51
CA ILE A 34 1.97 -5.37 -6.81
C ILE A 34 3.46 -5.34 -6.53
N ILE A 35 3.83 -5.63 -5.29
CA ILE A 35 5.21 -5.86 -4.88
C ILE A 35 5.44 -7.33 -4.57
N LYS A 36 6.69 -7.76 -4.67
CA LYS A 36 7.16 -9.04 -4.14
C LYS A 36 8.14 -8.76 -3.00
N LEU A 37 7.84 -9.31 -1.83
CA LEU A 37 8.72 -9.26 -0.66
C LEU A 37 9.91 -10.21 -0.84
N SER A 38 10.95 -10.07 -0.01
CA SER A 38 12.08 -11.01 0.03
C SER A 38 11.66 -12.45 0.36
N SER A 39 10.57 -12.62 1.12
CA SER A 39 9.96 -13.93 1.41
C SER A 39 9.35 -14.61 0.18
N GLY A 40 9.20 -13.89 -0.93
CA GLY A 40 8.53 -14.38 -2.13
C GLY A 40 7.02 -14.09 -2.17
N GLN A 41 6.42 -13.72 -1.05
CA GLN A 41 5.02 -13.28 -0.98
C GLN A 41 4.79 -12.05 -1.85
N THR A 42 3.63 -11.98 -2.51
CA THR A 42 3.18 -10.80 -3.24
C THR A 42 2.08 -10.08 -2.48
N LEU A 43 2.16 -8.74 -2.45
CA LEU A 43 1.16 -7.87 -1.84
C LEU A 43 0.66 -6.86 -2.87
N LEU A 44 -0.63 -6.57 -2.84
CA LEU A 44 -1.18 -5.39 -3.51
C LEU A 44 -1.00 -4.18 -2.61
N ILE A 45 -0.35 -3.13 -3.10
CA ILE A 45 -0.37 -1.82 -2.45
C ILE A 45 -1.52 -1.00 -3.06
N ALA A 46 -2.39 -0.47 -2.20
CA ALA A 46 -3.46 0.46 -2.55
C ALA A 46 -3.19 1.80 -1.85
N HIS A 47 -2.48 2.69 -2.52
CA HIS A 47 -2.06 3.99 -1.98
C HIS A 47 -3.09 5.06 -2.33
N ASN A 48 -3.74 5.63 -1.32
CA ASN A 48 -4.76 6.63 -1.51
C ASN A 48 -4.14 7.96 -1.99
N ILE A 49 -4.38 8.30 -3.26
CA ILE A 49 -3.81 9.47 -3.93
C ILE A 49 -4.67 10.73 -3.80
N ASP A 50 -5.78 10.66 -3.05
CA ASP A 50 -6.48 11.84 -2.56
C ASP A 50 -5.85 12.40 -1.29
N LEU A 51 -5.19 11.55 -0.51
CA LEU A 51 -4.61 11.90 0.79
C LEU A 51 -3.09 12.10 0.73
N ALA A 52 -2.40 11.40 -0.16
CA ALA A 52 -0.95 11.50 -0.35
C ALA A 52 -0.59 11.65 -1.84
N PRO A 53 0.57 12.24 -2.19
CA PRO A 53 0.97 12.37 -3.58
C PRO A 53 1.20 11.01 -4.26
N LYS A 54 0.72 10.86 -5.49
CA LYS A 54 1.03 9.68 -6.32
C LYS A 54 2.54 9.55 -6.55
N VAL A 55 3.06 8.32 -6.49
CA VAL A 55 4.44 8.00 -6.91
C VAL A 55 4.49 7.93 -8.44
N SER A 56 4.58 9.08 -9.09
CA SER A 56 4.52 9.21 -10.56
C SER A 56 5.71 8.56 -11.28
N SER A 57 6.88 8.52 -10.63
CA SER A 57 8.09 7.88 -11.17
C SER A 57 8.16 6.37 -10.93
N LEU A 58 7.12 5.76 -10.34
CA LEU A 58 7.15 4.34 -9.97
C LEU A 58 7.21 3.46 -11.22
N LYS A 59 8.13 2.50 -11.23
CA LYS A 59 8.33 1.56 -12.33
C LYS A 59 8.47 0.12 -11.84
N LYS A 60 8.13 -0.83 -12.71
CA LYS A 60 8.44 -2.25 -12.49
C LYS A 60 9.95 -2.42 -12.26
N GLY A 61 10.32 -3.28 -11.31
CA GLY A 61 11.69 -3.44 -10.83
C GLY A 61 12.13 -2.40 -9.78
N GLY A 62 11.32 -1.38 -9.53
CA GLY A 62 11.58 -0.40 -8.46
C GLY A 62 11.51 -1.05 -7.08
N PHE A 63 12.44 -0.68 -6.20
CA PHE A 63 12.42 -1.07 -4.80
C PHE A 63 11.64 -0.04 -3.99
N ILE A 64 10.66 -0.49 -3.22
CA ILE A 64 9.82 0.39 -2.40
C ILE A 64 9.85 -0.09 -0.95
N LYS A 65 9.93 0.86 -0.03
CA LYS A 65 9.64 0.61 1.39
C LYS A 65 8.25 1.15 1.69
N PHE A 66 7.55 0.54 2.62
CA PHE A 66 6.22 0.96 2.99
C PHE A 66 5.96 0.72 4.47
N CYS A 67 5.06 1.50 5.02
CA CYS A 67 4.31 1.19 6.23
C CYS A 67 2.82 1.43 5.94
N GLY A 68 1.96 0.55 6.43
CA GLY A 68 0.51 0.69 6.32
C GLY A 68 -0.19 -0.48 6.98
N GLU A 69 -1.50 -0.55 6.84
CA GLU A 69 -2.30 -1.65 7.39
C GLU A 69 -2.39 -2.80 6.37
N HIS A 70 -2.12 -4.02 6.82
CA HIS A 70 -2.18 -5.23 6.01
C HIS A 70 -3.44 -6.02 6.31
N GLU A 71 -4.24 -6.27 5.27
CA GLU A 71 -5.38 -7.16 5.28
C GLU A 71 -5.08 -8.42 4.46
N SER A 72 -5.20 -9.58 5.10
CA SER A 72 -4.95 -10.87 4.45
C SER A 72 -6.11 -11.27 3.53
N ASN A 73 -5.80 -11.86 2.38
CA ASN A 73 -6.81 -12.47 1.51
C ASN A 73 -6.21 -13.64 0.70
N ALA A 74 -7.06 -14.38 -0.01
CA ALA A 74 -6.64 -15.54 -0.82
C ALA A 74 -5.65 -15.20 -1.97
N LYS A 75 -5.39 -13.92 -2.24
CA LYS A 75 -4.47 -13.41 -3.26
C LYS A 75 -3.16 -12.87 -2.70
N GLY A 76 -2.89 -13.10 -1.42
CA GLY A 76 -1.63 -12.74 -0.76
C GLY A 76 -1.72 -11.54 0.18
N GLY A 77 -2.78 -10.73 0.09
CA GLY A 77 -3.04 -9.58 0.96
C GLY A 77 -2.99 -8.22 0.25
N VAL A 78 -3.59 -7.21 0.89
CA VAL A 78 -3.55 -5.80 0.50
C VAL A 78 -2.90 -5.00 1.60
N VAL A 79 -2.07 -4.03 1.23
CA VAL A 79 -1.63 -2.97 2.14
C VAL A 79 -2.25 -1.65 1.69
N HIS A 80 -3.01 -1.05 2.59
CA HIS A 80 -3.60 0.28 2.46
C HIS A 80 -3.15 1.16 3.64
N TRP A 81 -3.78 2.31 3.87
CA TRP A 81 -3.35 3.27 4.90
C TRP A 81 -1.86 3.64 4.80
N THR A 82 -1.34 3.69 3.57
CA THR A 82 0.06 4.08 3.29
C THR A 82 0.21 5.60 3.20
N HIS A 83 -0.49 6.32 4.09
CA HIS A 83 -0.53 7.77 4.19
C HIS A 83 -0.79 8.19 5.65
N HIS A 84 -0.57 9.47 5.95
CA HIS A 84 -0.97 10.04 7.25
C HIS A 84 -2.49 9.98 7.41
N ASP A 85 -3.01 9.66 8.61
CA ASP A 85 -4.43 9.85 8.91
C ASP A 85 -4.68 11.30 9.35
N PRO A 86 -5.35 12.14 8.54
CA PRO A 86 -5.58 13.55 8.88
C PRO A 86 -6.34 13.75 10.19
N ASN A 87 -7.13 12.75 10.60
CA ASN A 87 -7.96 12.82 11.79
C ASN A 87 -7.35 12.12 13.02
N LYS A 88 -6.17 11.49 12.88
CA LYS A 88 -5.44 10.79 13.95
C LYS A 88 -6.28 9.74 14.71
N ARG A 89 -7.19 9.07 14.01
CA ARG A 89 -8.03 7.97 14.51
C ARG A 89 -7.41 6.60 14.23
N HIS A 90 -6.54 6.51 13.23
CA HIS A 90 -5.83 5.30 12.83
C HIS A 90 -4.31 5.54 12.78
N VAL A 91 -3.53 4.49 12.95
CA VAL A 91 -2.08 4.55 12.71
C VAL A 91 -1.87 4.82 11.23
N GLY A 92 -1.18 5.91 10.91
CA GLY A 92 -0.83 6.26 9.54
C GLY A 92 0.27 5.35 8.97
N GLY A 93 0.57 5.58 7.70
CA GLY A 93 1.61 4.89 6.96
C GLY A 93 2.24 5.79 5.93
N TRP A 94 3.05 5.20 5.06
CA TRP A 94 3.80 5.92 4.04
C TRP A 94 4.34 4.96 2.98
N LEU A 95 4.70 5.50 1.82
CA LEU A 95 5.57 4.87 0.84
C LEU A 95 6.91 5.59 0.76
N GLU A 96 8.00 4.88 0.52
CA GLU A 96 9.31 5.47 0.22
C GLU A 96 9.89 4.85 -1.05
N TYR A 97 10.17 5.69 -2.03
CA TYR A 97 10.73 5.31 -3.32
C TYR A 97 11.86 6.27 -3.70
N ASN A 98 13.04 5.72 -4.04
CA ASN A 98 14.25 6.48 -4.38
C ASN A 98 14.61 7.59 -3.37
N GLY A 99 14.42 7.32 -2.08
CA GLY A 99 14.74 8.27 -1.00
C GLY A 99 13.66 9.35 -0.76
N GLN A 100 12.57 9.36 -1.52
CA GLN A 100 11.43 10.24 -1.30
C GLN A 100 10.31 9.50 -0.57
N ARG A 101 9.80 10.10 0.52
CA ARG A 101 8.62 9.62 1.25
C ARG A 101 7.33 10.29 0.72
N TYR A 102 6.25 9.50 0.70
CA TYR A 102 4.90 9.88 0.28
C TYR A 102 3.95 9.47 1.42
N GLU A 103 3.25 10.45 2.01
CA GLU A 103 2.26 10.26 3.07
C GLU A 103 1.21 11.38 3.12
#